data_AF-A0A4R0XCY3-F1
#
_entry.id   AF-A0A4R0XCY3-F1
#
_cell.length_a   1.000
_cell.length_b   1.000
_cell.length_c   1.000
_cell.angle_alpha   90.00
_cell.angle_beta   90.00
_cell.angle_gamma   90.00
#
_symmetry.space_group_name_H-M   'P 1'
#
loop_
_entity.id
_entity.type
_entity.pdbx_description
1 polymer ?
#
loop_
_entity_poly.entity_id
_entity_poly.type
_entity_poly.pdbx_seq_one_letter_code
_entity_poly.pdbx_strand_id
1 'polypeptide(L)'
;MHEISAWSGLDWGALPYESTLSIVWRFAWRNALTANVVWELSGISAARTYPPPFFGEALQDWGIKWLAERTGLKIPPQQEVRLIGGRNCVGEVLRRGLAICPVCARAAYHSFFFQLPFLDVCPIHDVPLTTRCLSCNAPLCHYDFTRQLFQPDWGCVECHGPIGGHMPDLRAFLDLREQAQVLERVFTPFVRWVEDVNRLGVGFERLTLCPHAPRRYARALVESAICMLRRPPRPAISPNFKVLCLNWHLRLRPPRPKVHITQSGAGDNAYDASSNLKEFLARFNTRVPSTPHERERCSRRESTSVLVYKATIRRIQQWLLERHVNLGLTTKLNVKPRFNQGRLVVEGWDIYELSYLLLRFWCEGGIGMDLTVSAKPSSGAHYVRPSFAMAGDRVLRIPLRVAILAAYGTVVCAVRSSELAGEFLTLPSIDHLERMLAYGYRTDSVCHTGLVIVPDIEDLMSRFPEICSKMDELWAENWQRMSVHRGFLRSHTDFQPAKRRPLL
;
A
#
# COMPACT_ATOMS: atom_id res chain seq x y z
N MET A 1 26.37 -30.82 29.54
CA MET A 1 26.05 -29.38 29.36
C MET A 1 26.84 -28.63 30.40
N HIS A 2 27.92 -27.97 30.01
CA HIS A 2 28.63 -27.06 30.92
C HIS A 2 27.65 -25.96 31.34
N GLU A 3 27.56 -25.68 32.65
CA GLU A 3 26.85 -24.50 33.15
C GLU A 3 27.42 -23.28 32.44
N ILE A 4 26.64 -22.71 31.52
CA ILE A 4 27.00 -21.45 30.91
C ILE A 4 26.98 -20.44 32.06
N SER A 5 28.16 -19.92 32.39
CA SER A 5 28.34 -18.75 33.23
C SER A 5 27.33 -17.68 32.80
N ALA A 6 26.60 -17.11 33.76
CA ALA A 6 25.51 -16.18 33.50
C ALA A 6 25.86 -15.15 32.40
N TRP A 7 24.98 -15.00 31.41
CA TRP A 7 25.16 -14.04 30.32
C TRP A 7 25.24 -12.61 30.85
N SER A 8 26.17 -11.82 30.33
CA SER A 8 26.32 -10.40 30.68
C SER A 8 25.25 -9.53 30.01
N GLY A 9 24.67 -8.60 30.77
CA GLY A 9 23.77 -7.55 30.28
C GLY A 9 22.29 -7.94 30.16
N LEU A 10 21.88 -9.10 30.67
CA LEU A 10 20.47 -9.51 30.68
C LEU A 10 19.58 -8.61 31.55
N ASP A 11 20.17 -8.01 32.59
CA ASP A 11 19.55 -7.10 33.54
C ASP A 11 19.20 -5.73 32.93
N TRP A 12 19.82 -5.35 31.82
CA TRP A 12 19.61 -4.03 31.21
C TRP A 12 18.26 -3.93 30.49
N GLY A 13 17.68 -5.01 29.98
CA GLY A 13 16.44 -4.91 29.21
C GLY A 13 16.53 -3.95 28.00
N ALA A 14 15.38 -3.62 27.43
CA ALA A 14 15.28 -2.72 26.27
C ALA A 14 15.23 -1.25 26.70
N LEU A 15 15.92 -0.38 25.98
CA LEU A 15 15.68 1.06 26.04
C LEU A 15 14.37 1.43 25.31
N PRO A 16 13.76 2.60 25.60
CA PRO A 16 12.59 3.06 24.87
C PRO A 16 12.82 3.06 23.36
N TYR A 17 11.89 2.43 22.63
CA TYR A 17 11.88 2.29 21.18
C TYR A 17 13.13 1.68 20.56
N GLU A 18 13.86 0.91 21.36
CA GLU A 18 14.97 0.10 20.90
C GLU A 18 14.46 -1.03 20.00
N SER A 19 15.17 -1.32 18.91
CA SER A 19 14.85 -2.45 18.06
C SER A 19 15.37 -3.77 18.63
N THR A 20 14.70 -4.87 18.26
CA THR A 20 15.19 -6.23 18.52
C THR A 20 16.62 -6.42 18.02
N LEU A 21 16.94 -5.88 16.84
CA LEU A 21 18.30 -5.89 16.30
C LEU A 21 19.33 -5.32 17.28
N SER A 22 19.09 -4.11 17.79
CA SER A 22 19.99 -3.43 18.72
C SER A 22 20.25 -4.25 19.99
N ILE A 23 19.21 -4.89 20.52
CA ILE A 23 19.31 -5.73 21.71
C ILE A 23 20.18 -6.96 21.44
N VAL A 24 19.97 -7.63 20.31
CA VAL A 24 20.76 -8.81 19.93
C VAL A 24 22.22 -8.42 19.68
N TRP A 25 22.46 -7.28 19.02
CA TRP A 25 23.82 -6.77 18.81
C TRP A 25 24.53 -6.41 20.11
N ARG A 26 23.86 -5.69 21.02
CA ARG A 26 24.43 -5.38 22.33
C ARG A 26 24.72 -6.66 23.11
N PHE A 27 23.81 -7.63 23.09
CA PHE A 27 24.03 -8.93 23.72
C PHE A 27 25.26 -9.65 23.15
N ALA A 28 25.37 -9.72 21.82
CA ALA A 28 26.50 -10.35 21.14
C ALA A 28 27.82 -9.67 21.51
N TRP A 29 27.88 -8.35 21.42
CA TRP A 29 29.05 -7.55 21.77
C TRP A 29 29.48 -7.75 23.24
N ARG A 30 28.54 -7.69 24.19
CA ARG A 30 28.84 -7.85 25.62
C ARG A 30 29.35 -9.22 26.02
N ASN A 31 29.03 -10.25 25.22
CA ASN A 31 29.42 -11.63 25.47
C ASN A 31 30.46 -12.13 24.44
N ALA A 32 31.06 -11.22 23.65
CA ALA A 32 32.03 -11.54 22.59
C ALA A 32 31.56 -12.66 21.64
N LEU A 33 30.27 -12.68 21.32
CA LEU A 33 29.66 -13.72 20.47
C LEU A 33 29.91 -13.39 19.00
N THR A 34 30.31 -14.42 18.25
CA THR A 34 30.38 -14.33 16.80
C THR A 34 29.00 -14.47 16.17
N ALA A 35 28.87 -14.05 14.91
CA ALA A 35 27.65 -14.24 14.11
C ALA A 35 27.14 -15.68 14.14
N ASN A 36 28.06 -16.65 14.14
CA ASN A 36 27.75 -18.08 14.10
C ASN A 36 27.08 -18.52 15.40
N VAL A 37 27.62 -18.06 16.54
CA VAL A 37 27.07 -18.41 17.85
C VAL A 37 25.68 -17.81 18.02
N VAL A 38 25.47 -16.54 17.63
CA VAL A 38 24.14 -15.92 17.68
C VAL A 38 23.15 -16.67 16.77
N TRP A 39 23.60 -17.05 15.57
CA TRP A 39 22.80 -17.83 14.64
C TRP A 39 22.43 -19.22 15.18
N GLU A 40 23.37 -19.94 15.77
CA GLU A 40 23.14 -21.24 16.41
C GLU A 40 22.19 -21.14 17.61
N LEU A 41 22.35 -20.09 18.43
CA LEU A 41 21.47 -19.81 19.56
C LEU A 41 20.04 -19.54 19.11
N SER A 42 19.84 -18.92 17.94
CA SER A 42 18.50 -18.68 17.37
C SER A 42 17.78 -19.95 16.89
N GLY A 43 18.47 -21.10 16.82
CA GLY A 43 17.87 -22.36 16.35
C GLY A 43 17.44 -22.35 14.88
N ILE A 44 17.84 -21.33 14.10
CA ILE A 44 17.53 -21.26 12.67
C ILE A 44 18.44 -22.23 11.92
N SER A 45 17.85 -23.31 11.39
CA SER A 45 18.56 -24.24 10.51
C SER A 45 19.05 -23.53 9.25
N ALA A 46 20.25 -23.90 8.78
CA ALA A 46 20.82 -23.43 7.51
C ALA A 46 19.92 -23.70 6.29
N ALA A 47 18.91 -24.58 6.42
CA ALA A 47 17.97 -24.92 5.36
C ALA A 47 16.87 -23.86 5.11
N ARG A 48 16.72 -22.82 5.95
CA ARG A 48 15.75 -21.74 5.65
C ARG A 48 16.29 -20.87 4.51
N THR A 49 15.57 -20.89 3.39
CA THR A 49 15.90 -20.12 2.18
C THR A 49 15.65 -18.62 2.29
N TYR A 50 14.84 -18.17 3.26
CA TYR A 50 14.52 -16.74 3.43
C TYR A 50 14.60 -16.31 4.90
N PRO A 51 15.51 -15.37 5.23
CA PRO A 51 15.60 -14.80 6.57
C PRO A 51 14.37 -13.91 6.86
N PRO A 52 13.83 -13.95 8.08
CA PRO A 52 12.69 -13.12 8.42
C PRO A 52 13.09 -11.66 8.64
N PRO A 53 12.31 -10.67 8.15
CA PRO A 53 12.56 -9.26 8.45
C PRO A 53 12.33 -8.94 9.92
N PHE A 54 13.03 -7.93 10.47
CA PHE A 54 12.80 -7.42 11.84
C PHE A 54 11.57 -6.49 11.92
N PHE A 55 10.51 -6.79 11.18
CA PHE A 55 9.26 -6.05 11.22
C PHE A 55 8.09 -6.93 10.77
N GLY A 56 6.87 -6.48 11.03
CA GLY A 56 5.66 -7.19 10.62
C GLY A 56 5.40 -8.48 11.41
N GLU A 57 4.71 -9.45 10.80
CA GLU A 57 4.44 -10.76 11.42
C GLU A 57 5.73 -11.53 11.73
N ALA A 58 6.80 -11.25 10.97
CA ALA A 58 8.10 -11.89 11.11
C ALA A 58 8.85 -11.52 12.40
N LEU A 59 8.47 -10.45 13.09
CA LEU A 59 9.00 -10.18 14.44
C LEU A 59 8.64 -11.26 15.46
N GLN A 60 7.58 -12.04 15.19
CA GLN A 60 7.18 -13.17 16.02
C GLN A 60 7.79 -14.49 15.52
N ASP A 61 8.80 -14.42 14.63
CA ASP A 61 9.42 -15.60 14.08
C ASP A 61 10.05 -16.50 15.15
N TRP A 62 10.07 -17.78 14.81
CA TRP A 62 10.55 -18.83 15.70
C TRP A 62 12.00 -18.59 16.15
N GLY A 63 12.84 -18.02 15.30
CA GLY A 63 14.25 -17.75 15.62
C GLY A 63 14.45 -16.73 16.74
N ILE A 64 13.66 -15.65 16.76
CA ILE A 64 13.70 -14.65 17.84
C ILE A 64 13.20 -15.27 19.15
N LYS A 65 12.14 -16.08 19.07
CA LYS A 65 11.60 -16.81 20.23
C LYS A 65 12.63 -17.78 20.83
N TRP A 66 13.31 -18.58 20.01
CA TRP A 66 14.35 -19.51 20.47
C TRP A 66 15.54 -18.79 21.08
N LEU A 67 15.96 -17.69 20.47
CA LEU A 67 17.03 -16.86 21.02
C LEU A 67 16.64 -16.34 22.41
N ALA A 68 15.43 -15.80 22.57
CA ALA A 68 14.90 -15.35 23.85
C ALA A 68 14.86 -16.48 24.91
N GLU A 69 14.35 -17.66 24.54
CA GLU A 69 14.24 -18.82 25.44
C GLU A 69 15.61 -19.34 25.90
N ARG A 70 16.61 -19.37 25.02
CA ARG A 70 17.96 -19.89 25.32
C ARG A 70 18.87 -18.91 26.05
N THR A 71 18.64 -17.61 25.87
CA THR A 71 19.50 -16.57 26.44
C THR A 71 18.86 -15.84 27.62
N GLY A 72 17.54 -15.91 27.77
CA GLY A 72 16.78 -15.10 28.73
C GLY A 72 16.56 -13.66 28.26
N LEU A 73 16.91 -13.32 27.01
CA LEU A 73 16.66 -11.99 26.46
C LEU A 73 15.17 -11.67 26.36
N LYS A 74 14.79 -10.44 26.73
CA LYS A 74 13.43 -9.92 26.59
C LYS A 74 13.20 -9.33 25.19
N ILE A 75 13.13 -10.20 24.19
CA ILE A 75 12.89 -9.83 22.78
C ILE A 75 11.71 -10.60 22.16
N PRO A 76 11.02 -10.03 21.16
CA PRO A 76 11.10 -8.63 20.75
C PRO A 76 10.51 -7.67 21.82
N PRO A 77 10.96 -6.39 21.90
CA PRO A 77 10.37 -5.41 22.81
C PRO A 77 8.88 -5.20 22.56
N GLN A 78 8.09 -5.08 23.63
CA GLN A 78 6.63 -4.90 23.51
C GLN A 78 6.27 -3.66 22.68
N GLN A 79 7.05 -2.57 22.77
CA GLN A 79 6.82 -1.36 21.97
C GLN A 79 7.03 -1.60 20.48
N GLU A 80 8.06 -2.35 20.09
CA GLU A 80 8.33 -2.69 18.70
C GLU A 80 7.19 -3.55 18.14
N VAL A 81 6.80 -4.61 18.86
CA VAL A 81 5.67 -5.48 18.46
C VAL A 81 4.37 -4.70 18.34
N ARG A 82 4.08 -3.80 19.28
CA ARG A 82 2.84 -3.02 19.29
C ARG A 82 2.74 -2.05 18.12
N LEU A 83 3.84 -1.38 17.78
CA LEU A 83 3.83 -0.26 16.84
C LEU A 83 4.11 -0.72 15.41
N ILE A 84 5.05 -1.64 15.23
CA ILE A 84 5.49 -2.09 13.91
C ILE A 84 5.44 -3.62 13.74
N GLY A 85 5.05 -4.37 14.77
CA GLY A 85 4.78 -5.79 14.68
C GLY A 85 3.40 -6.12 14.13
N GLY A 86 3.28 -7.31 13.54
CA GLY A 86 2.05 -7.81 12.92
C GLY A 86 1.68 -7.15 11.60
N ARG A 87 0.45 -7.40 11.12
CA ARG A 87 -0.10 -6.79 9.90
C ARG A 87 -0.55 -5.36 10.17
N ASN A 88 0.38 -4.42 10.10
CA ASN A 88 0.10 -2.99 10.21
C ASN A 88 0.70 -2.24 9.01
N CYS A 89 0.08 -1.12 8.65
CA CYS A 89 0.44 -0.38 7.44
C CYS A 89 1.85 0.22 7.47
N VAL A 90 2.34 0.58 8.66
CA VAL A 90 3.68 1.17 8.83
C VAL A 90 4.77 0.12 8.63
N GLY A 91 4.54 -1.11 9.10
CA GLY A 91 5.47 -2.23 8.95
C GLY A 91 5.80 -2.54 7.48
N GLU A 92 4.79 -2.47 6.60
CA GLU A 92 4.94 -2.73 5.16
C GLU A 92 5.82 -1.69 4.44
N VAL A 93 5.93 -0.48 4.99
CA VAL A 93 6.74 0.60 4.40
C VAL A 93 8.10 0.77 5.03
N LEU A 94 8.47 -0.03 6.03
CA LEU A 94 9.81 0.06 6.60
C LEU A 94 10.87 -0.24 5.55
N ARG A 95 11.95 0.55 5.56
CA ARG A 95 13.10 0.33 4.68
C ARG A 95 13.73 -1.01 5.01
N ARG A 96 14.08 -1.75 3.96
CA ARG A 96 14.78 -3.04 4.10
C ARG A 96 16.27 -2.87 4.29
N GLY A 97 16.86 -1.78 3.78
CA GLY A 97 18.28 -1.50 4.04
C GLY A 97 18.43 -0.90 5.42
N LEU A 98 19.32 -1.45 6.23
CA LEU A 98 19.59 -0.94 7.57
C LEU A 98 20.01 0.55 7.48
N ALA A 99 19.24 1.43 8.12
CA ALA A 99 19.66 2.79 8.42
C ALA A 99 20.09 2.95 9.88
N ILE A 100 21.21 3.66 10.11
CA ILE A 100 21.74 3.89 11.46
C ILE A 100 22.05 5.37 11.68
N CYS A 101 21.98 5.79 12.95
CA CYS A 101 22.65 7.01 13.41
C CYS A 101 24.02 6.63 13.96
N PRO A 102 25.12 7.23 13.49
CA PRO A 102 26.46 6.87 13.96
C PRO A 102 26.67 7.17 15.45
N VAL A 103 26.05 8.24 15.96
CA VAL A 103 26.13 8.59 17.39
C VAL A 103 25.37 7.57 18.25
N CYS A 104 24.18 7.15 17.83
CA CYS A 104 23.44 6.09 18.52
C CYS A 104 24.16 4.73 18.46
N ALA A 105 24.79 4.41 17.33
CA ALA A 105 25.50 3.15 17.14
C ALA A 105 26.70 3.04 18.11
N ARG A 106 27.41 4.14 18.38
CA ARG A 106 28.43 4.19 19.43
C ARG A 106 27.87 3.85 20.81
N ALA A 107 26.63 4.25 21.11
CA ALA A 107 25.94 3.88 22.35
C ALA A 107 25.29 2.48 22.30
N ALA A 108 25.65 1.61 21.34
CA ALA A 108 25.02 0.30 21.13
C ALA A 108 23.47 0.37 21.09
N TYR A 109 22.93 1.44 20.50
CA TYR A 109 21.51 1.69 20.37
C TYR A 109 21.10 1.88 18.91
N HIS A 110 20.01 1.23 18.52
CA HIS A 110 19.33 1.47 17.27
C HIS A 110 17.82 1.46 17.52
N SER A 111 17.14 2.52 17.08
CA SER A 111 15.68 2.58 17.16
C SER A 111 15.04 1.96 15.92
N PHE A 112 13.99 1.17 16.10
CA PHE A 112 13.24 0.65 14.95
C PHE A 112 12.60 1.75 14.10
N PHE A 113 12.43 2.97 14.63
CA PHE A 113 11.98 4.13 13.86
C PHE A 113 12.98 4.60 12.80
N PHE A 114 14.27 4.29 12.93
CA PHE A 114 15.26 4.59 11.89
C PHE A 114 14.95 3.87 10.58
N GLN A 115 14.11 2.83 10.62
CA GLN A 115 13.66 2.14 9.42
C GLN A 115 12.48 2.83 8.72
N LEU A 116 11.96 3.95 9.23
CA LEU A 116 10.93 4.72 8.51
C LEU A 116 11.56 5.36 7.26
N PRO A 117 10.99 5.16 6.05
CA PRO A 117 11.62 5.57 4.78
C PRO A 117 11.73 7.09 4.60
N PHE A 118 10.93 7.86 5.35
CA PHE A 118 10.93 9.32 5.33
C PHE A 118 11.73 9.94 6.50
N LEU A 119 12.29 9.13 7.40
CA LEU A 119 13.15 9.61 8.47
C LEU A 119 14.61 9.55 8.01
N ASP A 120 15.17 10.70 7.64
CA ASP A 120 16.54 10.79 7.13
C ASP A 120 17.51 11.44 8.12
N VAL A 121 17.00 11.96 9.23
CA VAL A 121 17.76 12.59 10.30
C VAL A 121 17.37 11.94 11.62
N CYS A 122 18.36 11.63 12.45
CA CYS A 122 18.15 11.04 13.77
C CYS A 122 17.42 12.04 14.68
N PRO A 123 16.23 11.71 15.23
CA PRO A 123 15.51 12.61 16.13
C PRO A 123 16.22 12.91 17.46
N ILE A 124 17.20 12.08 17.84
CA ILE A 124 17.94 12.22 19.10
C ILE A 124 19.11 13.18 18.94
N HIS A 125 19.85 13.06 17.83
CA HIS A 125 21.16 13.72 17.65
C HIS A 125 21.18 14.75 16.50
N ASP A 126 20.09 14.87 15.75
CA ASP A 126 19.98 15.77 14.59
C ASP A 126 21.08 15.56 13.52
N VAL A 127 21.54 14.32 13.37
CA VAL A 127 22.52 13.93 12.33
C VAL A 127 21.86 13.05 11.27
N PRO A 128 22.31 13.09 10.00
CA PRO A 128 21.80 12.22 8.95
C PRO A 128 21.89 10.74 9.32
N LEU A 129 20.82 10.00 9.04
CA LEU A 129 20.84 8.54 9.08
C LEU A 129 21.56 8.04 7.82
N THR A 130 22.48 7.09 7.99
CA THR A 130 23.24 6.51 6.88
C THR A 130 22.79 5.08 6.63
N THR A 131 22.76 4.69 5.36
CA THR A 131 22.59 3.31 4.88
C THR A 131 23.91 2.73 4.36
N ARG A 132 25.03 3.40 4.64
CA ARG A 132 26.38 2.98 4.26
C ARG A 132 27.30 2.97 5.47
N CYS A 133 28.25 2.04 5.48
CA CYS A 133 29.29 1.93 6.50
C CYS A 133 30.16 3.19 6.49
N LEU A 134 30.37 3.82 7.65
CA LEU A 134 31.24 5.00 7.73
C LEU A 134 32.74 4.67 7.66
N SER A 135 33.12 3.39 7.78
CA SER A 135 34.51 2.95 7.67
C SER A 135 34.95 2.71 6.22
N CYS A 136 34.16 1.99 5.42
CA CYS A 136 34.51 1.65 4.03
C CYS A 136 33.52 2.13 2.97
N ASN A 137 32.46 2.83 3.37
CA ASN A 137 31.41 3.33 2.48
C ASN A 137 30.61 2.23 1.75
N ALA A 138 30.76 0.94 2.09
CA ALA A 138 29.91 -0.11 1.54
C ALA A 138 28.44 0.05 1.99
N PRO A 139 27.45 -0.33 1.17
CA PRO A 139 26.06 -0.41 1.60
C PRO A 139 25.92 -1.31 2.84
N LEU A 140 25.10 -0.88 3.80
CA LEU A 140 24.76 -1.72 4.95
C LEU A 140 23.84 -2.87 4.50
N CYS A 141 23.90 -3.98 5.24
CA CYS A 141 23.10 -5.16 4.96
C CYS A 141 21.60 -4.90 5.15
N HIS A 142 20.78 -5.87 4.74
CA HIS A 142 19.35 -5.81 4.96
C HIS A 142 19.00 -5.91 6.46
N TYR A 143 17.96 -5.20 6.87
CA TYR A 143 17.34 -5.22 8.19
C TYR A 143 16.49 -6.50 8.37
N ASP A 144 17.12 -7.64 8.10
CA ASP A 144 16.58 -8.99 8.16
C ASP A 144 17.42 -9.84 9.11
N PHE A 145 16.81 -10.79 9.81
CA PHE A 145 17.48 -11.70 10.74
C PHE A 145 18.36 -12.67 9.95
N THR A 146 19.56 -12.21 9.59
CA THR A 146 20.55 -12.91 8.78
C THR A 146 21.85 -13.07 9.55
N ARG A 147 22.61 -14.13 9.23
CA ARG A 147 23.98 -14.29 9.75
C ARG A 147 24.88 -13.09 9.43
N GLN A 148 24.68 -12.48 8.26
CA GLN A 148 25.39 -11.27 7.84
C GLN A 148 25.16 -10.09 8.79
N LEU A 149 23.98 -10.00 9.41
CA LEU A 149 23.68 -8.91 10.31
C LEU A 149 24.43 -9.04 11.64
N PHE A 150 24.74 -10.26 12.10
CA PHE A 150 25.39 -10.50 13.40
C PHE A 150 26.91 -10.50 13.35
N GLN A 151 27.52 -9.73 12.45
CA GLN A 151 28.98 -9.55 12.50
C GLN A 151 29.40 -9.09 13.91
N PRO A 152 30.56 -9.57 14.40
CA PRO A 152 31.10 -9.11 15.67
C PRO A 152 31.11 -7.59 15.75
N ASP A 153 30.87 -7.05 16.94
CA ASP A 153 31.13 -5.66 17.28
C ASP A 153 30.44 -4.57 16.42
N TRP A 154 29.24 -4.85 15.91
CA TRP A 154 28.56 -3.94 14.96
C TRP A 154 29.42 -3.70 13.71
N GLY A 155 30.13 -4.75 13.27
CA GLY A 155 31.03 -4.71 12.13
C GLY A 155 30.32 -4.70 10.79
N CYS A 156 30.95 -4.06 9.80
CA CYS A 156 30.53 -4.10 8.41
C CYS A 156 30.83 -5.48 7.80
N VAL A 157 29.92 -6.01 6.98
CA VAL A 157 30.13 -7.29 6.29
C VAL A 157 31.29 -7.26 5.28
N GLU A 158 31.64 -6.08 4.76
CA GLU A 158 32.70 -5.90 3.76
C GLU A 158 34.06 -5.62 4.37
N CYS A 159 34.16 -4.67 5.31
CA CYS A 159 35.45 -4.25 5.87
C CYS A 159 35.71 -4.72 7.31
N HIS A 160 34.70 -5.34 7.96
CA HIS A 160 34.71 -5.70 9.38
C HIS A 160 34.89 -4.54 10.38
N GLY A 161 35.14 -3.32 9.90
CA GLY A 161 35.16 -2.11 10.73
C GLY A 161 33.77 -1.69 11.21
N PRO A 162 33.69 -0.85 12.26
CA PRO A 162 32.42 -0.44 12.85
C PRO A 162 31.54 0.30 11.83
N ILE A 163 30.28 -0.12 11.71
CA ILE A 163 29.34 0.48 10.74
C ILE A 163 29.11 1.98 11.00
N GLY A 164 29.14 2.39 12.27
CA GLY A 164 29.01 3.79 12.70
C GLY A 164 30.32 4.57 12.75
N GLY A 165 31.44 4.00 12.27
CA GLY A 165 32.77 4.63 12.30
C GLY A 165 33.48 4.58 13.66
N HIS A 166 32.77 4.14 14.70
CA HIS A 166 33.31 3.95 16.05
C HIS A 166 32.77 2.65 16.64
N MET A 167 33.61 1.98 17.43
CA MET A 167 33.21 0.80 18.18
C MET A 167 32.13 1.17 19.21
N PRO A 168 31.22 0.24 19.54
CA PRO A 168 30.30 0.42 20.66
C PRO A 168 31.07 0.72 21.97
N ASP A 169 30.57 1.69 22.73
CA ASP A 169 31.18 2.23 23.94
C ASP A 169 30.21 2.03 25.11
N LEU A 170 30.64 1.27 26.12
CA LEU A 170 29.80 0.95 27.28
C LEU A 170 29.41 2.22 28.03
N ARG A 171 30.32 3.19 28.15
CA ARG A 171 30.01 4.45 28.85
C ARG A 171 28.93 5.21 28.11
N ALA A 172 29.03 5.33 26.78
CA ALA A 172 28.01 5.98 25.97
C ALA A 172 26.64 5.28 26.08
N PHE A 173 26.60 3.95 26.17
CA PHE A 173 25.35 3.21 26.42
C PHE A 173 24.75 3.54 27.79
N LEU A 174 25.57 3.56 28.85
CA LEU A 174 25.11 3.90 30.20
C LEU A 174 24.60 5.34 30.28
N ASP A 175 25.33 6.29 29.68
CA ASP A 175 24.90 7.70 29.60
C ASP A 175 23.55 7.83 28.87
N LEU A 176 23.36 7.10 27.75
CA LEU A 176 22.09 7.08 27.02
C LEU A 176 20.97 6.47 27.84
N ARG A 177 21.26 5.42 28.62
CA ARG A 177 20.30 4.74 29.48
C ARG A 177 19.80 5.63 30.61
N GLU A 178 20.68 6.40 31.24
CA GLU A 178 20.30 7.42 32.22
C GLU A 178 19.37 8.48 31.61
N GLN A 179 19.47 8.68 30.30
CA GLN A 179 18.63 9.58 29.51
C GLN A 179 17.42 8.91 28.85
N ALA A 180 16.96 7.74 29.33
CA ALA A 180 15.83 7.03 28.72
C ALA A 180 14.56 7.89 28.57
N GLN A 181 14.29 8.80 29.50
CA GLN A 181 13.17 9.74 29.39
C GLN A 181 13.28 10.70 28.20
N VAL A 182 14.50 11.04 27.77
CA VAL A 182 14.75 11.82 26.56
C VAL A 182 14.30 11.04 25.33
N LEU A 183 14.65 9.74 25.25
CA LEU A 183 14.20 8.86 24.17
C LEU A 183 12.66 8.81 24.10
N GLU A 184 11.99 8.68 25.24
CA GLU A 184 10.53 8.72 25.33
C GLU A 184 9.95 10.01 24.75
N ARG A 185 10.45 11.16 25.19
CA ARG A 185 9.99 12.46 24.71
C ARG A 185 10.21 12.65 23.22
N VAL A 186 11.39 12.26 22.72
CA VAL A 186 11.80 12.42 21.32
C VAL A 186 10.91 11.59 20.38
N PHE A 187 10.60 10.35 20.75
CA PHE A 187 9.86 9.45 19.88
C PHE A 187 8.35 9.42 20.15
N THR A 188 7.85 10.03 21.23
CA THR A 188 6.39 10.15 21.49
C THR A 188 5.60 10.68 20.29
N PRO A 189 6.05 11.71 19.54
CA PRO A 189 5.37 12.15 18.32
C PRO A 189 5.28 11.05 17.25
N PHE A 190 6.32 10.23 17.10
CA PHE A 190 6.35 9.11 16.15
C PHE A 190 5.40 7.99 16.57
N VAL A 191 5.32 7.68 17.88
CA VAL A 191 4.33 6.74 18.42
C VAL A 191 2.92 7.16 18.09
N ARG A 192 2.56 8.40 18.40
CA ARG A 192 1.22 8.96 18.10
C ARG A 192 0.93 8.92 16.61
N TRP A 193 1.93 9.25 15.79
CA TRP A 193 1.82 9.18 14.35
C TRP A 193 1.55 7.73 13.87
N VAL A 194 2.33 6.74 14.31
CA VAL A 194 2.10 5.33 13.96
C VAL A 194 0.72 4.86 14.39
N GLU A 195 0.30 5.19 15.61
CA GLU A 195 -1.01 4.82 16.14
C GLU A 195 -2.15 5.46 15.31
N ASP A 196 -2.00 6.73 14.92
CA ASP A 196 -2.96 7.42 14.07
C ASP A 196 -3.01 6.83 12.65
N VAL A 197 -1.86 6.56 12.03
CA VAL A 197 -1.79 5.95 10.70
C VAL A 197 -2.35 4.53 10.75
N ASN A 198 -2.01 3.70 11.74
CA ASN A 198 -2.59 2.36 11.87
C ASN A 198 -4.11 2.40 12.12
N ARG A 199 -4.61 3.41 12.84
CA ARG A 199 -6.05 3.61 13.07
C ARG A 199 -6.78 4.07 11.81
N LEU A 200 -6.17 4.93 11.01
CA LEU A 200 -6.77 5.49 9.79
C LEU A 200 -6.57 4.56 8.58
N GLY A 201 -5.44 3.88 8.53
CA GLY A 201 -4.99 3.01 7.45
C GLY A 201 -5.47 1.56 7.59
N VAL A 202 -6.61 1.33 8.24
CA VAL A 202 -7.20 -0.02 8.28
C VAL A 202 -7.49 -0.47 6.84
N GLY A 203 -6.90 -1.58 6.43
CA GLY A 203 -6.99 -2.11 5.07
C GLY A 203 -5.72 -1.93 4.24
N PHE A 204 -4.74 -1.13 4.69
CA PHE A 204 -3.42 -1.04 4.06
C PHE A 204 -2.67 -2.37 4.12
N GLU A 205 -2.81 -3.10 5.22
CA GLU A 205 -2.23 -4.44 5.39
C GLU A 205 -2.83 -5.48 4.42
N ARG A 206 -3.90 -5.10 3.72
CA ARG A 206 -4.57 -5.88 2.68
C ARG A 206 -4.63 -5.12 1.36
N LEU A 207 -3.83 -4.08 1.19
CA LEU A 207 -3.60 -3.54 -0.15
C LEU A 207 -3.02 -4.69 -0.96
N THR A 208 -3.85 -5.25 -1.83
CA THR A 208 -3.34 -6.13 -2.87
C THR A 208 -2.62 -5.21 -3.83
N LEU A 209 -1.33 -5.01 -3.57
CA LEU A 209 -0.46 -4.41 -4.56
C LEU A 209 -0.54 -5.33 -5.78
N CYS A 210 -0.90 -4.76 -6.94
CA CYS A 210 -1.00 -5.51 -8.18
C CYS A 210 0.27 -6.37 -8.33
N PRO A 211 0.16 -7.70 -8.51
CA PRO A 211 1.32 -8.58 -8.62
C PRO A 211 2.31 -8.16 -9.71
N HIS A 212 1.82 -7.38 -10.68
CA HIS A 212 2.56 -6.89 -11.84
C HIS A 212 3.10 -5.47 -11.68
N ALA A 213 2.70 -4.73 -10.63
CA ALA A 213 3.31 -3.44 -10.33
C ALA A 213 4.74 -3.65 -9.82
N PRO A 214 5.74 -2.88 -10.32
CA PRO A 214 7.07 -2.92 -9.74
C PRO A 214 6.99 -2.69 -8.23
N ARG A 215 7.57 -3.58 -7.41
CA ARG A 215 7.50 -3.47 -5.94
C ARG A 215 7.91 -2.09 -5.42
N ARG A 216 8.88 -1.45 -6.09
CA ARG A 216 9.32 -0.08 -5.79
C ARG A 216 8.21 0.97 -5.93
N TYR A 217 7.39 0.84 -6.97
CA TYR A 217 6.29 1.75 -7.26
C TYR A 217 5.17 1.58 -6.24
N ALA A 218 4.76 0.33 -6.05
CA ALA A 218 3.74 -0.06 -5.10
C ALA A 218 4.09 0.42 -3.67
N ARG A 219 5.36 0.29 -3.28
CA ARG A 219 5.89 0.81 -2.03
C ARG A 219 5.83 2.34 -1.95
N ALA A 220 6.27 3.05 -2.98
CA ALA A 220 6.25 4.52 -3.01
C ALA A 220 4.82 5.09 -2.90
N LEU A 221 3.84 4.43 -3.54
CA LEU A 221 2.42 4.76 -3.40
C LEU A 221 1.95 4.64 -1.95
N VAL A 222 2.26 3.52 -1.31
CA VAL A 222 1.86 3.24 0.07
C VAL A 222 2.51 4.22 1.04
N GLU A 223 3.82 4.47 0.89
CA GLU A 223 4.56 5.46 1.68
C GLU A 223 3.91 6.84 1.61
N SER A 224 3.49 7.23 0.41
CA SER A 224 2.90 8.54 0.16
C SER A 224 1.48 8.64 0.67
N ALA A 225 0.70 7.58 0.52
CA ALA A 225 -0.64 7.48 1.08
C ALA A 225 -0.61 7.53 2.62
N ILE A 226 0.35 6.87 3.26
CA ILE A 226 0.58 6.92 4.71
C ILE A 226 0.90 8.36 5.15
N CYS A 227 1.78 9.05 4.43
CA CYS A 227 2.13 10.44 4.75
C CYS A 227 0.98 11.43 4.51
N MET A 228 0.06 11.11 3.60
CA MET A 228 -1.16 11.88 3.37
C MET A 228 -2.23 11.66 4.44
N LEU A 229 -2.35 10.43 4.97
CA LEU A 229 -3.25 10.17 6.09
C LEU A 229 -2.85 11.02 7.30
N ARG A 230 -1.55 11.03 7.62
CA ARG A 230 -0.97 11.91 8.63
C ARG A 230 0.45 12.26 8.25
N ARG A 231 0.76 13.56 8.27
CA ARG A 231 2.14 14.03 8.08
C ARG A 231 3.03 13.46 9.18
N PRO A 232 4.18 12.86 8.84
CA PRO A 232 5.11 12.37 9.85
C PRO A 232 5.70 13.54 10.66
N PRO A 233 6.04 13.31 11.93
CA PRO A 233 6.66 14.35 12.76
C PRO A 233 8.06 14.68 12.26
N ARG A 234 8.50 15.93 12.43
CA ARG A 234 9.88 16.35 12.11
C ARG A 234 10.89 15.49 12.88
N PRO A 235 12.07 15.21 12.30
CA PRO A 235 12.61 15.73 11.05
C PRO A 235 12.22 14.95 9.79
N ALA A 236 11.16 14.14 9.84
CA ALA A 236 10.73 13.38 8.67
C ALA A 236 10.40 14.28 7.46
N ILE A 237 10.82 13.83 6.28
CA ILE A 237 10.53 14.49 5.00
C ILE A 237 9.37 13.75 4.34
N SER A 238 8.27 14.46 4.05
CA SER A 238 7.18 13.84 3.31
C SER A 238 7.70 13.36 1.95
N PRO A 239 7.38 12.13 1.51
CA PRO A 239 7.66 11.72 0.14
C PRO A 239 6.98 12.70 -0.82
N ASN A 240 7.66 13.06 -1.91
CA ASN A 240 7.14 14.02 -2.90
C ASN A 240 6.18 13.39 -3.91
N PHE A 241 5.67 12.17 -3.66
CA PHE A 241 4.72 11.55 -4.58
C PHE A 241 3.31 11.99 -4.16
N LYS A 242 2.64 12.78 -5.00
CA LYS A 242 1.24 13.12 -4.77
C LYS A 242 0.40 11.88 -5.06
N VAL A 243 -0.52 11.58 -4.15
CA VAL A 243 -1.54 10.55 -4.36
C VAL A 243 -2.90 11.12 -4.01
N LEU A 244 -3.96 10.55 -4.56
CA LEU A 244 -5.31 10.72 -4.05
C LEU A 244 -5.67 9.46 -3.28
N CYS A 245 -5.93 9.62 -1.98
CA CYS A 245 -6.40 8.54 -1.14
C CYS A 245 -7.90 8.68 -0.89
N LEU A 246 -8.66 7.69 -1.32
CA LEU A 246 -10.07 7.53 -0.98
C LEU A 246 -10.17 6.45 0.09
N ASN A 247 -10.42 6.85 1.34
CA ASN A 247 -10.61 5.95 2.47
C ASN A 247 -12.07 5.98 2.91
N TRP A 248 -12.62 4.82 3.29
CA TRP A 248 -13.95 4.73 3.88
C TRP A 248 -13.96 3.79 5.09
N HIS A 249 -14.80 4.13 6.07
CA HIS A 249 -15.11 3.30 7.23
C HIS A 249 -16.63 3.23 7.39
N LEU A 250 -17.20 2.04 7.17
CA LEU A 250 -18.63 1.78 7.22
C LEU A 250 -18.94 0.81 8.36
N ARG A 251 -19.72 1.23 9.35
CA ARG A 251 -20.22 0.32 10.38
C ARG A 251 -21.33 -0.57 9.81
N LEU A 252 -21.15 -1.89 9.82
CA LEU A 252 -22.05 -2.86 9.21
C LEU A 252 -23.22 -3.29 10.10
N ARG A 253 -23.08 -3.12 11.41
CA ARG A 253 -24.16 -3.38 12.38
C ARG A 253 -24.36 -2.16 13.30
N PRO A 254 -25.57 -1.61 13.42
CA PRO A 254 -25.93 -0.93 14.68
C PRO A 254 -25.78 -1.94 15.83
N PRO A 255 -25.34 -1.54 17.04
CA PRO A 255 -25.21 -2.48 18.16
C PRO A 255 -26.56 -3.16 18.38
N ARG A 256 -26.65 -4.46 18.09
CA ARG A 256 -27.90 -5.21 18.30
C ARG A 256 -27.99 -5.57 19.78
N PRO A 257 -29.13 -5.36 20.45
CA PRO A 257 -29.41 -6.03 21.72
C PRO A 257 -29.45 -7.55 21.49
N LYS A 258 -28.96 -8.30 22.48
CA LYS A 258 -28.79 -9.76 22.42
C LYS A 258 -30.15 -10.43 22.14
N VAL A 259 -30.30 -11.05 20.97
CA VAL A 259 -31.43 -11.94 20.66
C VAL A 259 -30.88 -13.21 20.04
N HIS A 260 -31.25 -14.34 20.64
CA HIS A 260 -30.93 -15.69 20.20
C HIS A 260 -31.92 -16.14 19.12
N ILE A 261 -31.43 -16.56 17.95
CA ILE A 261 -32.25 -17.30 16.97
C ILE A 261 -31.40 -18.41 16.31
N THR A 262 -32.01 -19.58 16.23
CA THR A 262 -31.56 -20.87 15.70
C THR A 262 -31.72 -20.99 14.17
N GLN A 263 -30.91 -21.84 13.54
CA GLN A 263 -30.78 -21.99 12.09
C GLN A 263 -31.50 -23.24 11.52
N SER A 264 -31.98 -23.13 10.29
CA SER A 264 -32.22 -24.21 9.30
C SER A 264 -32.22 -23.56 7.91
N GLY A 265 -31.88 -24.15 6.76
CA GLY A 265 -31.23 -25.40 6.32
C GLY A 265 -31.07 -25.23 4.80
N ALA A 266 -29.95 -25.68 4.22
CA ALA A 266 -29.56 -25.41 2.82
C ALA A 266 -30.04 -26.52 1.86
N GLY A 267 -30.29 -26.16 0.60
CA GLY A 267 -30.53 -27.09 -0.50
C GLY A 267 -29.89 -26.58 -1.80
N ASP A 268 -29.10 -27.46 -2.43
CA ASP A 268 -28.33 -27.25 -3.66
C ASP A 268 -29.15 -27.52 -4.94
N ASN A 269 -28.77 -26.88 -6.05
CA ASN A 269 -28.81 -27.50 -7.38
C ASN A 269 -27.95 -26.73 -8.41
N ALA A 270 -27.20 -27.50 -9.21
CA ALA A 270 -26.21 -27.07 -10.18
C ALA A 270 -26.82 -26.60 -11.52
N TYR A 271 -26.09 -25.71 -12.23
CA TYR A 271 -26.52 -25.00 -13.43
C TYR A 271 -25.61 -25.35 -14.63
N ASP A 272 -26.21 -25.73 -15.76
CA ASP A 272 -25.55 -26.08 -17.02
C ASP A 272 -25.25 -24.83 -17.87
N ALA A 273 -24.01 -24.69 -18.34
CA ALA A 273 -23.45 -23.50 -18.96
C ALA A 273 -23.01 -23.78 -20.40
N SER A 274 -23.95 -23.76 -21.35
CA SER A 274 -23.61 -23.76 -22.78
C SER A 274 -24.53 -22.94 -23.70
N SER A 275 -25.56 -22.25 -23.18
CA SER A 275 -26.55 -21.51 -23.99
C SER A 275 -26.40 -19.97 -24.00
N ASN A 276 -25.49 -19.39 -23.21
CA ASN A 276 -25.51 -17.95 -22.89
C ASN A 276 -24.87 -16.99 -23.91
N LEU A 277 -24.19 -17.46 -24.96
CA LEU A 277 -23.48 -16.54 -25.86
C LEU A 277 -24.38 -15.89 -26.93
N LYS A 278 -25.39 -16.63 -27.41
CA LYS A 278 -26.32 -16.13 -28.44
C LYS A 278 -27.45 -15.25 -27.87
N GLU A 279 -27.89 -15.50 -26.64
CA GLU A 279 -28.90 -14.67 -25.97
C GLU A 279 -28.33 -13.33 -25.48
N PHE A 280 -27.04 -13.29 -25.16
CA PHE A 280 -26.36 -12.10 -24.65
C PHE A 280 -26.25 -10.98 -25.70
N LEU A 281 -25.97 -11.30 -26.96
CA LEU A 281 -25.92 -10.29 -28.05
C LEU A 281 -27.30 -9.69 -28.37
N ALA A 282 -28.39 -10.41 -28.10
CA ALA A 282 -29.75 -9.90 -28.26
C ALA A 282 -30.17 -8.90 -27.16
N ARG A 283 -29.52 -8.93 -25.97
CA ARG A 283 -29.84 -8.08 -24.81
C ARG A 283 -29.29 -6.65 -24.89
N PHE A 284 -28.43 -6.34 -25.86
CA PHE A 284 -27.95 -4.96 -26.10
C PHE A 284 -29.02 -4.05 -26.72
N ASN A 285 -30.12 -4.60 -27.22
CA ASN A 285 -31.35 -3.85 -27.44
C ASN A 285 -32.19 -3.95 -26.16
N THR A 286 -32.25 -2.87 -25.38
CA THR A 286 -33.10 -2.76 -24.20
C THR A 286 -34.58 -2.89 -24.59
N ARG A 287 -35.10 -4.12 -24.66
CA ARG A 287 -36.53 -4.31 -24.42
C ARG A 287 -36.73 -4.25 -22.91
N VAL A 288 -37.35 -3.16 -22.47
CA VAL A 288 -37.97 -3.06 -21.15
C VAL A 288 -38.84 -4.30 -20.97
N PRO A 289 -38.74 -5.06 -19.86
CA PRO A 289 -39.55 -6.25 -19.66
C PRO A 289 -41.04 -5.84 -19.75
N SER A 290 -41.71 -6.37 -20.76
CA SER A 290 -43.07 -5.97 -21.11
C SER A 290 -44.08 -6.45 -20.08
N THR A 291 -43.76 -7.51 -19.33
CA THR A 291 -44.67 -8.09 -18.36
C THR A 291 -44.22 -7.85 -16.90
N PRO A 292 -45.16 -7.64 -15.96
CA PRO A 292 -44.86 -7.55 -14.52
C PRO A 292 -44.11 -8.78 -13.99
N HIS A 293 -44.44 -9.98 -14.51
CA HIS A 293 -43.82 -11.23 -14.08
C HIS A 293 -42.35 -11.33 -14.52
N GLU A 294 -41.98 -10.87 -15.70
CA GLU A 294 -40.58 -10.80 -16.14
C GLU A 294 -39.77 -9.79 -15.31
N ARG A 295 -40.37 -8.64 -14.95
CA ARG A 295 -39.73 -7.67 -14.04
C ARG A 295 -39.46 -8.30 -12.67
N GLU A 296 -40.43 -9.04 -12.14
CA GLU A 296 -40.29 -9.69 -10.83
C GLU A 296 -39.27 -10.84 -10.86
N ARG A 297 -39.23 -11.63 -11.94
CA ARG A 297 -38.27 -12.73 -12.11
C ARG A 297 -36.84 -12.24 -12.35
N CYS A 298 -36.67 -11.13 -13.09
CA CYS A 298 -35.39 -10.46 -13.30
C CYS A 298 -34.91 -9.77 -12.01
N SER A 299 -35.82 -9.12 -11.28
CA SER A 299 -35.57 -8.52 -9.96
C SER A 299 -35.16 -9.53 -8.89
N ARG A 300 -35.68 -10.77 -8.94
CA ARG A 300 -35.31 -11.82 -7.98
C ARG A 300 -33.99 -12.52 -8.30
N ARG A 301 -33.44 -12.36 -9.52
CA ARG A 301 -32.20 -13.01 -9.99
C ARG A 301 -31.00 -12.08 -10.10
N GLU A 302 -31.19 -10.77 -10.17
CA GLU A 302 -30.06 -9.84 -10.19
C GLU A 302 -29.39 -9.80 -8.82
N SER A 303 -28.13 -10.21 -8.76
CA SER A 303 -27.33 -10.10 -7.54
C SER A 303 -27.30 -8.63 -7.10
N THR A 304 -27.23 -8.40 -5.78
CA THR A 304 -27.08 -7.04 -5.24
C THR A 304 -25.88 -6.31 -5.86
N SER A 305 -24.83 -7.04 -6.25
CA SER A 305 -23.67 -6.47 -6.97
C SER A 305 -24.05 -5.88 -8.33
N VAL A 306 -24.87 -6.55 -9.13
CA VAL A 306 -25.35 -6.03 -10.42
C VAL A 306 -26.16 -4.75 -10.24
N LEU A 307 -27.04 -4.70 -9.23
CA LEU A 307 -27.83 -3.50 -8.93
C LEU A 307 -26.96 -2.31 -8.51
N VAL A 308 -25.93 -2.57 -7.70
CA VAL A 308 -24.96 -1.54 -7.30
C VAL A 308 -24.17 -1.05 -8.49
N TYR A 309 -23.70 -1.96 -9.34
CA TYR A 309 -22.99 -1.61 -10.56
C TYR A 309 -23.85 -0.69 -11.44
N LYS A 310 -25.06 -1.13 -11.80
CA LYS A 310 -26.00 -0.35 -12.61
C LYS A 310 -26.28 1.02 -11.99
N ALA A 311 -26.50 1.08 -10.68
CA ALA A 311 -26.75 2.35 -9.99
C ALA A 311 -25.53 3.30 -10.04
N THR A 312 -24.32 2.75 -9.93
CA THR A 312 -23.07 3.54 -9.99
C THR A 312 -22.82 4.06 -11.39
N ILE A 313 -22.95 3.20 -12.41
CA ILE A 313 -22.85 3.58 -13.82
C ILE A 313 -23.87 4.68 -14.17
N ARG A 314 -25.13 4.57 -13.72
CA ARG A 314 -26.12 5.64 -13.94
C ARG A 314 -25.70 6.97 -13.33
N ARG A 315 -25.06 6.96 -12.15
CA ARG A 315 -24.56 8.18 -11.51
C ARG A 315 -23.41 8.81 -12.29
N ILE A 316 -22.47 8.00 -12.79
CA ILE A 316 -21.39 8.48 -13.67
C ILE A 316 -21.98 9.08 -14.95
N GLN A 317 -22.96 8.39 -15.55
CA GLN A 317 -23.66 8.87 -16.74
C GLN A 317 -24.36 10.22 -16.51
N GLN A 318 -25.10 10.34 -15.41
CA GLN A 318 -25.79 11.58 -15.05
C GLN A 318 -24.79 12.73 -14.86
N TRP A 319 -23.69 12.49 -14.14
CA TRP A 319 -22.62 13.47 -13.96
C TRP A 319 -22.01 13.91 -15.30
N LEU A 320 -21.79 12.98 -16.24
CA LEU A 320 -21.30 13.29 -17.58
C LEU A 320 -22.26 14.20 -18.36
N LEU A 321 -23.56 13.90 -18.32
CA LEU A 321 -24.58 14.71 -18.98
C LEU A 321 -24.62 16.12 -18.39
N GLU A 322 -24.61 16.26 -17.06
CA GLU A 322 -24.57 17.56 -16.38
C GLU A 322 -23.29 18.34 -16.73
N ARG A 323 -22.14 17.66 -16.74
CA ARG A 323 -20.85 18.26 -17.15
C ARG A 323 -20.90 18.77 -18.59
N HIS A 324 -21.44 17.99 -19.52
CA HIS A 324 -21.52 18.36 -20.94
C HIS A 324 -22.41 19.57 -21.16
N VAL A 325 -23.56 19.63 -20.49
CA VAL A 325 -24.45 20.81 -20.49
C VAL A 325 -23.69 22.05 -19.97
N ASN A 326 -22.99 21.93 -18.85
CA ASN A 326 -22.25 23.04 -18.24
C ASN A 326 -21.07 23.54 -19.11
N LEU A 327 -20.45 22.66 -19.89
CA LEU A 327 -19.31 22.99 -20.76
C LEU A 327 -19.73 23.29 -22.21
N GLY A 328 -21.02 23.21 -22.54
CA GLY A 328 -21.51 23.35 -23.92
C GLY A 328 -21.03 22.25 -24.86
N LEU A 329 -20.71 21.06 -24.34
CA LEU A 329 -20.26 19.91 -25.12
C LEU A 329 -21.46 19.08 -25.61
N THR A 330 -21.40 18.58 -26.83
CA THR A 330 -22.36 17.58 -27.33
C THR A 330 -21.99 16.18 -26.84
N THR A 331 -22.89 15.55 -26.09
CA THR A 331 -22.72 14.16 -25.63
C THR A 331 -22.88 13.16 -26.78
N LYS A 332 -21.96 12.21 -26.83
CA LYS A 332 -21.97 11.01 -27.67
C LYS A 332 -22.31 9.73 -26.89
N LEU A 333 -22.81 9.81 -25.66
CA LEU A 333 -23.15 8.64 -24.81
C LEU A 333 -24.08 7.61 -25.47
N ASN A 334 -24.89 8.05 -26.44
CA ASN A 334 -25.81 7.21 -27.21
C ASN A 334 -25.26 6.78 -28.58
N VAL A 335 -24.08 7.28 -28.96
CA VAL A 335 -23.43 6.94 -30.22
C VAL A 335 -22.74 5.61 -30.03
N LYS A 336 -23.08 4.62 -30.87
CA LYS A 336 -22.34 3.36 -30.88
C LYS A 336 -20.88 3.65 -31.27
N PRO A 337 -19.90 3.24 -30.46
CA PRO A 337 -18.50 3.40 -30.82
C PRO A 337 -18.25 2.73 -32.16
N ARG A 338 -17.59 3.43 -33.08
CA ARG A 338 -17.22 2.85 -34.37
C ARG A 338 -15.87 2.17 -34.22
N PHE A 339 -15.82 0.91 -34.65
CA PHE A 339 -14.57 0.17 -34.74
C PHE A 339 -14.14 0.15 -36.21
N ASN A 340 -12.89 0.54 -36.47
CA ASN A 340 -12.27 0.41 -37.78
C ASN A 340 -11.12 -0.60 -37.64
N GLN A 341 -11.22 -1.74 -38.33
CA GLN A 341 -10.22 -2.83 -38.26
C GLN A 341 -9.92 -3.29 -36.81
N GLY A 342 -10.94 -3.36 -35.96
CA GLY A 342 -10.80 -3.73 -34.55
C GLY A 342 -10.26 -2.61 -33.65
N ARG A 343 -9.96 -1.43 -34.19
CA ARG A 343 -9.55 -0.24 -33.43
C ARG A 343 -10.73 0.68 -33.17
N LEU A 344 -10.85 1.17 -31.95
CA LEU A 344 -11.85 2.16 -31.59
C LEU A 344 -11.50 3.52 -32.22
N VAL A 345 -12.42 4.10 -33.00
CA VAL A 345 -12.24 5.44 -33.55
C VAL A 345 -12.69 6.46 -32.50
N VAL A 346 -11.74 7.24 -31.97
CA VAL A 346 -11.91 8.12 -30.80
C VAL A 346 -12.12 9.59 -31.18
N GLU A 347 -12.13 9.93 -32.46
CA GLU A 347 -12.19 11.34 -32.88
C GLU A 347 -13.40 12.11 -32.32
N GLY A 348 -13.08 13.22 -31.66
CA GLY A 348 -14.03 14.17 -31.08
C GLY A 348 -14.85 13.62 -29.91
N TRP A 349 -14.40 12.56 -29.24
CA TRP A 349 -15.01 12.10 -27.99
C TRP A 349 -14.45 12.88 -26.80
N ASP A 350 -15.30 13.26 -25.84
CA ASP A 350 -14.83 13.76 -24.57
C ASP A 350 -14.19 12.62 -23.76
N ILE A 351 -13.00 12.85 -23.18
CA ILE A 351 -12.21 11.83 -22.47
C ILE A 351 -13.04 11.08 -21.43
N TYR A 352 -13.83 11.82 -20.65
CA TYR A 352 -14.63 11.27 -19.56
C TYR A 352 -15.77 10.40 -20.08
N GLU A 353 -16.36 10.79 -21.20
CA GLU A 353 -17.40 10.06 -21.90
C GLU A 353 -16.87 8.77 -22.54
N LEU A 354 -15.74 8.85 -23.25
CA LEU A 354 -15.08 7.67 -23.80
C LEU A 354 -14.74 6.67 -22.70
N SER A 355 -14.18 7.16 -21.59
CA SER A 355 -13.80 6.33 -20.45
C SER A 355 -14.99 5.62 -19.82
N TYR A 356 -16.15 6.27 -19.82
CA TYR A 356 -17.38 5.67 -19.32
C TYR A 356 -17.85 4.54 -20.24
N LEU A 357 -17.79 4.75 -21.56
CA LEU A 357 -18.15 3.72 -22.52
C LEU A 357 -17.19 2.53 -22.46
N LEU A 358 -15.90 2.78 -22.30
CA LEU A 358 -14.88 1.76 -22.12
C LEU A 358 -15.08 0.97 -20.82
N LEU A 359 -15.39 1.65 -19.71
CA LEU A 359 -15.74 1.00 -18.44
C LEU A 359 -16.97 0.10 -18.59
N ARG A 360 -18.02 0.58 -19.26
CA ARG A 360 -19.23 -0.21 -19.51
C ARG A 360 -18.95 -1.37 -20.43
N PHE A 361 -18.23 -1.15 -21.52
CA PHE A 361 -17.82 -2.21 -22.42
C PHE A 361 -17.04 -3.29 -21.67
N TRP A 362 -16.15 -2.91 -20.76
CA TRP A 362 -15.39 -3.83 -19.92
C TRP A 362 -16.27 -4.62 -18.95
N CYS A 363 -17.15 -3.95 -18.20
CA CYS A 363 -17.98 -4.59 -17.18
C CYS A 363 -19.18 -5.36 -17.74
N GLU A 364 -19.77 -4.88 -18.84
CA GLU A 364 -20.99 -5.45 -19.43
C GLU A 364 -20.70 -6.39 -20.59
N GLY A 365 -19.56 -6.24 -21.27
CA GLY A 365 -19.29 -6.87 -22.57
C GLY A 365 -19.11 -8.39 -22.54
N GLY A 366 -18.97 -9.03 -21.38
CA GLY A 366 -18.90 -10.50 -21.23
C GLY A 366 -17.73 -11.21 -21.92
N ILE A 367 -16.97 -10.49 -22.76
CA ILE A 367 -15.86 -11.00 -23.56
C ILE A 367 -14.58 -10.91 -22.72
N GLY A 368 -13.91 -12.05 -22.53
CA GLY A 368 -12.47 -12.02 -22.31
C GLY A 368 -11.84 -11.59 -23.63
N MET A 369 -11.53 -10.30 -23.80
CA MET A 369 -10.85 -9.84 -25.01
C MET A 369 -9.34 -9.92 -24.79
N ASP A 370 -8.71 -10.79 -25.57
CA ASP A 370 -7.41 -10.51 -26.18
C ASP A 370 -7.63 -9.44 -27.25
N LEU A 371 -7.33 -8.19 -26.90
CA LEU A 371 -7.20 -7.08 -27.85
C LEU A 371 -5.72 -7.03 -28.26
N THR A 372 -5.34 -7.86 -29.23
CA THR A 372 -3.97 -7.88 -29.79
C THR A 372 -4.03 -7.65 -31.29
N VAL A 373 -3.58 -6.47 -31.74
CA VAL A 373 -3.11 -6.32 -33.12
C VAL A 373 -1.71 -6.94 -33.15
N SER A 374 -1.63 -8.15 -33.68
CA SER A 374 -0.48 -9.05 -33.60
C SER A 374 0.68 -8.65 -34.53
N ALA A 375 1.90 -8.95 -34.07
CA ALA A 375 2.82 -9.81 -34.82
C ALA A 375 3.51 -10.84 -33.88
N LYS A 376 2.74 -11.89 -33.47
CA LYS A 376 3.05 -13.28 -32.97
C LYS A 376 4.38 -13.64 -32.21
N PRO A 377 4.46 -14.81 -31.50
CA PRO A 377 3.43 -15.61 -30.80
C PRO A 377 3.80 -16.14 -29.37
N SER A 378 2.75 -16.54 -28.64
CA SER A 378 2.62 -17.59 -27.59
C SER A 378 3.40 -17.52 -26.26
N SER A 379 2.66 -17.45 -25.14
CA SER A 379 2.36 -18.60 -24.26
C SER A 379 1.43 -18.16 -23.14
N GLY A 380 0.49 -19.04 -22.79
CA GLY A 380 -0.73 -18.69 -22.06
C GLY A 380 -0.54 -18.37 -20.58
N ALA A 381 -1.46 -17.55 -20.09
CA ALA A 381 -1.82 -17.49 -18.68
C ALA A 381 -3.35 -17.45 -18.59
N HIS A 382 -3.91 -18.34 -17.76
CA HIS A 382 -5.33 -18.32 -17.44
C HIS A 382 -5.61 -17.07 -16.59
N TYR A 383 -6.38 -16.13 -17.15
CA TYR A 383 -6.75 -14.89 -16.47
C TYR A 383 -7.75 -15.15 -15.35
N VAL A 384 -7.43 -14.68 -14.15
CA VAL A 384 -8.40 -14.49 -13.08
C VAL A 384 -9.26 -13.30 -13.47
N ARG A 385 -10.51 -13.57 -13.89
CA ARG A 385 -11.53 -12.52 -13.98
C ARG A 385 -11.53 -11.76 -12.64
N PRO A 386 -11.64 -10.41 -12.59
CA PRO A 386 -12.18 -9.74 -11.43
C PRO A 386 -13.62 -10.22 -11.32
N SER A 387 -13.80 -11.38 -10.72
CA SER A 387 -15.09 -11.95 -10.50
C SER A 387 -15.70 -11.06 -9.45
N PHE A 388 -16.60 -10.18 -9.89
CA PHE A 388 -17.63 -9.61 -9.01
C PHE A 388 -18.56 -10.70 -8.42
N ALA A 389 -18.18 -11.98 -8.56
CA ALA A 389 -18.56 -13.12 -7.73
C ALA A 389 -18.04 -12.95 -6.28
N MET A 390 -18.25 -11.77 -5.71
CA MET A 390 -18.24 -11.56 -4.27
C MET A 390 -19.64 -11.96 -3.79
N ALA A 391 -19.75 -13.22 -3.38
CA ALA A 391 -20.99 -13.84 -2.98
C ALA A 391 -21.65 -13.10 -1.79
N GLY A 392 -22.94 -12.80 -1.97
CA GLY A 392 -23.96 -12.61 -0.95
C GLY A 392 -23.69 -11.61 0.18
N ASP A 393 -24.06 -10.33 0.01
CA ASP A 393 -25.07 -9.66 0.84
C ASP A 393 -25.13 -8.13 0.59
N ARG A 394 -26.20 -7.48 1.09
CA ARG A 394 -26.42 -6.01 1.09
C ARG A 394 -25.25 -5.17 1.63
N VAL A 395 -24.29 -5.80 2.28
CA VAL A 395 -23.13 -5.20 2.96
C VAL A 395 -22.04 -4.67 2.00
N LEU A 396 -22.04 -5.09 0.73
CA LEU A 396 -20.97 -4.77 -0.23
C LEU A 396 -21.27 -3.60 -1.19
N ARG A 397 -22.34 -2.82 -0.97
CA ARG A 397 -22.74 -1.77 -1.92
C ARG A 397 -21.75 -0.61 -2.04
N ILE A 398 -21.22 -0.15 -0.91
CA ILE A 398 -20.27 0.98 -0.86
C ILE A 398 -18.91 0.60 -1.42
N PRO A 399 -18.23 -0.48 -0.97
CA PRO A 399 -16.97 -0.90 -1.57
C PRO A 399 -17.06 -1.13 -3.08
N LEU A 400 -18.14 -1.77 -3.54
CA LEU A 400 -18.33 -1.99 -4.97
C LEU A 400 -18.51 -0.68 -5.74
N ARG A 401 -19.22 0.32 -5.19
CA ARG A 401 -19.27 1.68 -5.77
C ARG A 401 -17.89 2.30 -5.87
N VAL A 402 -17.10 2.23 -4.80
CA VAL A 402 -15.76 2.81 -4.78
C VAL A 402 -14.85 2.11 -5.79
N ALA A 403 -14.91 0.78 -5.89
CA ALA A 403 -14.17 0.01 -6.88
C ALA A 403 -14.55 0.41 -8.32
N ILE A 404 -15.84 0.59 -8.62
CA ILE A 404 -16.29 1.03 -9.94
C ILE A 404 -15.84 2.47 -10.24
N LEU A 405 -15.91 3.37 -9.26
CA LEU A 405 -15.44 4.75 -9.43
C LEU A 405 -13.92 4.82 -9.61
N ALA A 406 -13.16 3.98 -8.89
CA ALA A 406 -11.72 3.84 -9.04
C ALA A 406 -11.38 3.31 -10.44
N ALA A 407 -12.07 2.25 -10.89
CA ALA A 407 -11.94 1.74 -12.24
C ALA A 407 -12.25 2.82 -13.29
N TYR A 408 -13.34 3.56 -13.12
CA TYR A 408 -13.69 4.68 -14.00
C TYR A 408 -12.55 5.72 -14.07
N GLY A 409 -12.07 6.19 -12.93
CA GLY A 409 -10.96 7.13 -12.85
C GLY A 409 -9.69 6.60 -13.53
N THR A 410 -9.42 5.30 -13.42
CA THR A 410 -8.27 4.67 -14.08
C THR A 410 -8.41 4.66 -15.59
N VAL A 411 -9.59 4.32 -16.10
CA VAL A 411 -9.87 4.38 -17.54
C VAL A 411 -9.74 5.82 -18.03
N VAL A 412 -10.19 6.82 -17.26
CA VAL A 412 -9.97 8.25 -17.58
C VAL A 412 -8.48 8.58 -17.69
N CYS A 413 -7.67 8.11 -16.75
CA CYS A 413 -6.22 8.30 -16.80
C CYS A 413 -5.61 7.65 -18.05
N ALA A 414 -6.01 6.41 -18.36
CA ALA A 414 -5.51 5.67 -19.51
C ALA A 414 -5.92 6.31 -20.84
N VAL A 415 -7.18 6.72 -20.99
CA VAL A 415 -7.67 7.39 -22.21
C VAL A 415 -6.91 8.68 -22.45
N ARG A 416 -6.76 9.49 -21.39
CA ARG A 416 -6.01 10.74 -21.47
C ARG A 416 -4.56 10.51 -21.86
N SER A 417 -3.95 9.45 -21.33
CA SER A 417 -2.59 9.03 -21.70
C SER A 417 -2.48 8.67 -23.18
N SER A 418 -3.43 7.88 -23.72
CA SER A 418 -3.44 7.49 -25.14
C SER A 418 -3.67 8.68 -26.08
N GLU A 419 -4.60 9.58 -25.76
CA GLU A 419 -4.86 10.79 -26.55
C GLU A 419 -3.63 11.69 -26.61
N LEU A 420 -2.94 11.88 -25.48
CA LEU A 420 -1.72 12.70 -25.39
C LEU A 420 -0.54 12.09 -26.15
N ALA A 421 -0.49 10.77 -26.29
CA ALA A 421 0.54 10.07 -27.07
C ALA A 421 0.28 10.12 -28.58
N GLY A 422 -0.88 10.63 -29.03
CA GLY A 422 -1.29 10.56 -30.44
C GLY A 422 -1.49 9.12 -30.93
N GLU A 423 -1.52 8.15 -30.01
CA GLU A 423 -1.72 6.76 -30.34
C GLU A 423 -3.22 6.46 -30.49
N PHE A 424 -3.55 5.50 -31.36
CA PHE A 424 -4.84 4.85 -31.24
C PHE A 424 -4.96 4.30 -29.83
N LEU A 425 -6.16 4.38 -29.25
CA LEU A 425 -6.41 3.91 -27.91
C LEU A 425 -6.26 2.39 -27.84
N THR A 426 -5.03 1.93 -27.70
CA THR A 426 -4.70 0.57 -27.32
C THR A 426 -5.03 0.51 -25.84
N LEU A 427 -6.27 0.11 -25.54
CA LEU A 427 -6.68 -0.17 -24.17
C LEU A 427 -5.56 -1.01 -23.56
N PRO A 428 -4.89 -0.53 -22.51
CA PRO A 428 -3.88 -1.32 -21.86
C PRO A 428 -4.54 -2.65 -21.52
N SER A 429 -3.89 -3.80 -21.79
CA SER A 429 -4.40 -5.09 -21.30
C SER A 429 -4.72 -4.93 -19.80
N ILE A 430 -5.70 -5.66 -19.28
CA ILE A 430 -6.15 -5.55 -17.87
C ILE A 430 -4.96 -5.42 -16.89
N ASP A 431 -3.86 -6.11 -17.16
CA ASP A 431 -2.57 -6.04 -16.46
C ASP A 431 -1.99 -4.64 -16.26
N HIS A 432 -2.29 -3.67 -17.13
CA HIS A 432 -1.70 -2.32 -17.10
C HIS A 432 -2.57 -1.33 -16.30
N LEU A 433 -3.89 -1.50 -16.28
CA LEU A 433 -4.79 -0.70 -15.44
C LEU A 433 -4.68 -1.14 -13.97
N GLU A 434 -4.51 -2.44 -13.71
CA GLU A 434 -4.21 -2.95 -12.37
C GLU A 434 -2.88 -2.43 -11.83
N ARG A 435 -1.91 -2.12 -12.70
CA ARG A 435 -0.63 -1.51 -12.29
C ARG A 435 -0.76 -0.07 -11.80
N MET A 436 -1.85 0.64 -12.10
CA MET A 436 -1.99 2.06 -11.77
C MET A 436 -2.67 2.32 -10.42
N LEU A 437 -3.47 1.37 -9.92
CA LEU A 437 -4.20 1.53 -8.66
C LEU A 437 -3.67 0.60 -7.56
N ALA A 438 -3.57 1.11 -6.34
CA ALA A 438 -3.49 0.27 -5.15
C ALA A 438 -4.81 0.37 -4.38
N TYR A 439 -5.49 -0.75 -4.15
CA TYR A 439 -6.69 -0.77 -3.33
C TYR A 439 -6.71 -1.95 -2.36
N GLY A 440 -7.40 -1.78 -1.25
CA GLY A 440 -7.48 -2.76 -0.17
C GLY A 440 -8.74 -2.53 0.64
N TYR A 441 -9.32 -3.60 1.18
CA TYR A 441 -10.47 -3.48 2.08
C TYR A 441 -10.49 -4.60 3.10
N ARG A 442 -11.14 -4.32 4.23
CA ARG A 442 -11.38 -5.26 5.31
C ARG A 442 -12.84 -5.19 5.72
N THR A 443 -13.49 -6.34 5.70
CA THR A 443 -14.84 -6.53 6.25
C THR A 443 -14.71 -7.43 7.47
N ASP A 444 -15.11 -6.94 8.63
CA ASP A 444 -15.35 -7.78 9.81
C ASP A 444 -16.83 -7.72 10.23
N SER A 445 -17.16 -8.36 11.36
CA SER A 445 -18.55 -8.48 11.82
C SER A 445 -19.20 -7.14 12.20
N VAL A 446 -18.42 -6.08 12.37
CA VAL A 446 -18.87 -4.77 12.89
C VAL A 446 -18.60 -3.65 11.90
N CYS A 447 -17.53 -3.73 11.12
CA CYS A 447 -17.10 -2.67 10.23
C CYS A 447 -16.61 -3.19 8.87
N HIS A 448 -16.74 -2.33 7.87
CA HIS A 448 -16.18 -2.49 6.55
C HIS A 448 -15.35 -1.25 6.26
N THR A 449 -14.06 -1.44 6.10
CA THR A 449 -13.07 -0.40 5.81
C THR A 449 -12.45 -0.66 4.46
N GLY A 450 -12.04 0.39 3.77
CA GLY A 450 -11.20 0.22 2.61
C GLY A 450 -10.56 1.50 2.14
N LEU A 451 -9.63 1.32 1.22
CA LEU A 451 -8.76 2.34 0.69
C LEU A 451 -8.58 2.11 -0.81
N VAL A 452 -8.60 3.20 -1.57
CA VAL A 452 -8.04 3.29 -2.91
C VAL A 452 -6.99 4.39 -2.92
N ILE A 453 -5.82 4.09 -3.47
CA ILE A 453 -4.73 5.02 -3.73
C ILE A 453 -4.64 5.18 -5.24
N VAL A 454 -4.79 6.42 -5.70
CA VAL A 454 -4.61 6.80 -7.09
C VAL A 454 -3.34 7.67 -7.16
N PRO A 455 -2.32 7.32 -7.95
CA PRO A 455 -1.18 8.19 -8.17
C PRO A 455 -1.61 9.52 -8.80
N ASP A 456 -0.90 10.60 -8.50
CA ASP A 456 -0.81 11.72 -9.43
C ASP A 456 -0.05 11.25 -10.68
N ILE A 457 -0.66 11.46 -11.85
CA ILE A 457 -0.16 10.91 -13.11
C ILE A 457 1.17 11.57 -13.49
N GLU A 458 1.36 12.87 -13.20
CA GLU A 458 2.58 13.59 -13.56
C GLU A 458 3.75 13.13 -12.70
N ASP A 459 3.52 12.95 -11.39
CA ASP A 459 4.53 12.41 -10.48
C ASP A 459 4.88 10.95 -10.81
N LEU A 460 3.89 10.14 -11.21
CA LEU A 460 4.09 8.77 -11.70
C LEU A 460 5.03 8.74 -12.90
N MET A 461 4.75 9.58 -13.90
CA MET A 461 5.50 9.63 -15.14
C MET A 461 6.94 10.13 -14.93
N SER A 462 7.14 11.12 -14.07
CA SER A 462 8.48 11.68 -13.82
C SER A 462 9.44 10.73 -13.09
N ARG A 463 8.91 9.88 -12.19
CA ARG A 463 9.73 9.06 -11.26
C ARG A 463 9.98 7.64 -11.73
N PHE A 464 9.13 7.14 -12.62
CA PHE A 464 9.22 5.78 -13.14
C PHE A 464 9.19 5.82 -14.67
N PRO A 465 10.19 6.45 -15.31
CA PRO A 465 10.24 6.64 -16.76
C PRO A 465 10.29 5.31 -17.53
N GLU A 466 10.65 4.20 -16.91
CA GLU A 466 10.52 2.87 -17.50
C GLU A 466 9.06 2.40 -17.68
N ILE A 467 8.11 3.02 -16.96
CA ILE A 467 6.68 2.91 -17.24
C ILE A 467 6.36 3.74 -18.51
N CYS A 468 7.14 4.79 -18.77
CA CYS A 468 6.99 5.76 -19.85
C CYS A 468 7.85 5.53 -21.10
N SER A 469 8.82 4.61 -21.13
CA SER A 469 9.71 4.41 -22.30
C SER A 469 9.01 3.91 -23.57
N LYS A 470 7.67 3.88 -23.55
CA LYS A 470 6.76 3.73 -24.68
C LYS A 470 6.02 5.03 -25.09
N MET A 471 6.31 6.18 -24.48
CA MET A 471 5.46 7.39 -24.54
C MET A 471 6.18 8.70 -24.89
N ASP A 472 7.49 8.72 -25.19
CA ASP A 472 8.29 9.97 -25.12
C ASP A 472 8.54 10.71 -26.46
N GLU A 473 8.27 12.03 -26.44
CA GLU A 473 9.21 13.16 -26.69
C GLU A 473 8.46 14.52 -26.67
N LEU A 474 7.20 14.55 -27.13
CA LEU A 474 6.36 15.76 -27.23
C LEU A 474 5.63 16.17 -25.93
N TRP A 475 5.64 15.30 -24.92
CA TRP A 475 4.89 15.50 -23.66
C TRP A 475 5.55 16.54 -22.75
N ALA A 476 6.89 16.57 -22.70
CA ALA A 476 7.66 17.50 -21.88
C ALA A 476 7.47 18.97 -22.30
N GLU A 477 7.26 19.22 -23.60
CA GLU A 477 7.11 20.57 -24.16
C GLU A 477 5.75 21.20 -23.84
N ASN A 478 4.70 20.39 -23.75
CA ASN A 478 3.33 20.87 -23.51
C ASN A 478 2.98 21.01 -22.02
N TRP A 479 3.67 20.27 -21.14
CA TRP A 479 3.50 20.39 -19.69
C TRP A 479 3.84 21.80 -19.16
N GLN A 480 4.89 22.44 -19.70
CA GLN A 480 5.23 23.83 -19.34
C GLN A 480 4.08 24.81 -19.62
N ARG A 481 3.29 24.57 -20.68
CA ARG A 481 2.18 25.45 -21.08
C ARG A 481 0.97 25.36 -20.13
N MET A 482 0.79 24.24 -19.42
CA MET A 482 -0.37 24.00 -18.56
C MET A 482 -0.24 24.55 -17.13
N SER A 483 0.97 24.89 -16.67
CA SER A 483 1.24 25.34 -15.30
C SER A 483 0.72 26.75 -14.95
N VAL A 484 0.22 27.51 -15.94
CA VAL A 484 -0.16 28.94 -15.84
C VAL A 484 -1.61 29.17 -15.36
N HIS A 485 -2.44 28.13 -15.26
CA HIS A 485 -3.86 28.26 -14.87
C HIS A 485 -4.22 27.44 -13.63
N ARG A 486 -3.90 27.95 -12.43
CA ARG A 486 -4.39 27.40 -11.15
C ARG A 486 -5.36 28.36 -10.46
N GLY A 487 -6.66 28.11 -10.64
CA GLY A 487 -7.74 28.86 -9.99
C GLY A 487 -8.77 28.04 -9.21
N PHE A 488 -8.62 26.71 -9.08
CA PHE A 488 -9.72 25.87 -8.57
C PHE A 488 -9.38 24.81 -7.53
N LEU A 489 -8.20 24.85 -6.91
CA LEU A 489 -7.87 23.98 -5.78
C LEU A 489 -7.64 24.84 -4.53
N ARG A 490 -8.65 24.91 -3.65
CA ARG A 490 -8.41 25.32 -2.25
C ARG A 490 -7.68 24.16 -1.56
N SER A 491 -6.38 24.34 -1.36
CA SER A 491 -5.57 23.55 -0.44
C SER A 491 -6.09 23.73 0.99
N HIS A 492 -6.26 22.63 1.72
CA HIS A 492 -6.34 22.67 3.19
C HIS A 492 -4.95 22.94 3.79
N THR A 493 -4.42 24.13 3.50
CA THR A 493 -3.22 24.69 4.13
C THR A 493 -3.47 26.16 4.40
N ASP A 494 -4.37 26.46 5.33
CA ASP A 494 -4.40 27.75 6.04
C ASP A 494 -5.07 27.52 7.39
N PHE A 495 -4.26 27.17 8.38
CA PHE A 495 -4.62 27.26 9.79
C PHE A 495 -4.13 28.64 10.25
N GLN A 496 -4.96 29.67 10.13
CA GLN A 496 -4.67 30.95 10.81
C GLN A 496 -4.94 30.79 12.31
N PRO A 497 -4.02 31.22 13.20
CA PRO A 497 -4.28 31.23 14.63
C PRO A 497 -5.38 32.24 14.94
N ALA A 498 -6.30 31.84 15.82
CA ALA A 498 -7.35 32.71 16.32
C ALA A 498 -6.75 34.01 16.87
N LYS A 499 -7.22 35.15 16.35
CA LYS A 499 -6.96 36.47 16.93
C LYS A 499 -7.49 36.48 18.36
N ARG A 500 -6.58 36.60 19.34
CA ARG A 500 -6.94 36.96 20.71
C ARG A 500 -7.62 38.33 20.69
N ARG A 501 -8.85 38.43 21.22
CA ARG A 501 -9.41 39.71 21.63
C ARG A 501 -8.58 40.22 22.82
N PRO A 502 -8.24 41.52 22.89
CA PRO A 502 -7.73 42.10 24.13
C PRO A 502 -8.87 42.09 25.16
N LEU A 503 -8.57 41.58 26.36
CA LEU A 503 -9.40 41.81 27.53
C LEU A 503 -9.17 43.26 27.95
N LEU A 504 -10.23 44.07 27.82
CA LEU A 504 -10.56 45.10 28.80
C LEU A 504 -11.51 44.47 29.82
#